data_AF-A0A2S9XF19-F1
#
_entry.id   AF-A0A2S9XF19-F1
#
_cell.length_a   1.000
_cell.length_b   1.000
_cell.length_c   1.000
_cell.angle_alpha   90.00
_cell.angle_beta   90.00
_cell.angle_gamma   90.00
#
_symmetry.space_group_name_H-M   'P 1'
#
loop_
_entity.id
_entity.type
_entity.pdbx_description
1 polymer ?
#
loop_
_entity_poly.entity_id
_entity_poly.type
_entity_poly.pdbx_seq_one_letter_code
_entity_poly.pdbx_strand_id
1 'polypeptide(L)'
;MHALSLALTLMLGPEVAEHQGAVTQLLAARDRAASDDHDLAIARLERALREISRFPELLAEDAGLQTVVSDAQMRLAWLYLATGDRGRATTVMDEALLTTRGQLSEPRGFGPALPKLYARRLERLELGGRGTIEVSCSVPCRVLVDERAATNPTAPLYLGVHRVWISAIDGSVEPVLEEIDLDVDGARLSYGSALVEPATTAVSEGPDAQERSEPIGPTTAARPQPREPSRAPTSDDQPREETPRPPWVSPWASGFGLAAGVALASVGGILLASPRTHSNLPAAIPLLTIGGAAMVGFGAVLGVDLVRIHKQKGRQAMVTWTLRF
;
A
#
# COMPACT_ATOMS: atom_id res chain seq x y z
N MET A 1 39.95 -10.75 4.02
CA MET A 1 38.47 -10.77 3.90
C MET A 1 37.92 -10.06 2.67
N HIS A 2 38.69 -9.24 1.92
CA HIS A 2 38.17 -8.56 0.72
C HIS A 2 38.07 -9.42 -0.55
N ALA A 3 38.88 -10.48 -0.69
CA ALA A 3 38.84 -11.33 -1.90
C ALA A 3 37.56 -12.18 -2.03
N LEU A 4 36.92 -12.53 -0.90
CA LEU A 4 35.69 -13.34 -0.92
C LEU A 4 34.46 -12.52 -1.34
N SER A 5 34.47 -11.20 -1.11
CA SER A 5 33.37 -10.32 -1.46
C SER A 5 33.24 -10.10 -2.97
N LEU A 6 34.36 -10.18 -3.71
CA LEU A 6 34.42 -9.90 -5.14
C LEU A 6 33.92 -11.08 -6.00
N ALA A 7 34.15 -12.32 -5.55
CA ALA A 7 33.66 -13.51 -6.25
C ALA A 7 32.13 -13.67 -6.15
N LEU A 8 31.52 -13.22 -5.05
CA LEU A 8 30.08 -13.30 -4.87
C LEU A 8 29.32 -12.28 -5.75
N THR A 9 29.91 -11.12 -6.04
CA THR A 9 29.30 -10.09 -6.89
C THR A 9 29.21 -10.52 -8.35
N LEU A 10 30.13 -11.36 -8.83
CA LEU A 10 30.12 -11.83 -10.23
C LEU A 10 29.06 -12.91 -10.51
N MET A 11 28.51 -13.54 -9.47
CA MET A 11 27.48 -14.58 -9.63
C MET A 11 26.06 -14.02 -9.59
N LEU A 12 25.87 -12.82 -9.05
CA LEU A 12 24.59 -12.12 -9.01
C LEU A 12 24.46 -11.33 -10.32
N GLY A 13 23.41 -11.58 -11.10
CA GLY A 13 23.18 -10.84 -12.33
C GLY A 13 23.17 -9.31 -12.09
N PRO A 14 23.48 -8.49 -13.11
CA PRO A 14 23.57 -7.03 -12.97
C PRO A 14 22.31 -6.41 -12.34
N GLU A 15 21.14 -6.94 -12.67
CA GLU A 15 19.85 -6.53 -12.10
C GLU A 15 19.79 -6.67 -10.57
N VAL A 16 20.33 -7.75 -10.01
CA VAL A 16 20.33 -7.97 -8.56
C VAL A 16 21.24 -6.98 -7.85
N ALA A 17 22.38 -6.64 -8.46
CA ALA A 17 23.30 -5.64 -7.92
C ALA A 17 22.67 -4.23 -7.96
N GLU A 18 21.97 -3.89 -9.05
CA GLU A 18 21.25 -2.63 -9.18
C GLU A 18 20.10 -2.52 -8.16
N HIS A 19 19.31 -3.57 -8.00
CA HIS A 19 18.26 -3.65 -6.97
C HIS A 19 18.83 -3.44 -5.56
N GLN A 20 19.91 -4.14 -5.19
CA GLN A 20 20.58 -3.96 -3.90
C GLN A 20 21.06 -2.51 -3.71
N GLY A 21 21.54 -1.87 -4.77
CA GLY A 21 21.88 -0.45 -4.79
C GLY A 21 20.66 0.44 -4.49
N ALA A 22 19.53 0.19 -5.15
CA ALA A 22 18.28 0.92 -4.95
C ALA A 22 17.74 0.78 -3.51
N VAL A 23 17.75 -0.45 -2.97
CA VAL A 23 17.37 -0.74 -1.57
C VAL A 23 18.26 0.03 -0.59
N THR A 24 19.58 -0.01 -0.80
CA THR A 24 20.55 0.69 0.05
C THR A 24 20.31 2.20 0.03
N GLN A 25 20.03 2.77 -1.16
CA GLN A 25 19.71 4.18 -1.30
C GLN A 25 18.41 4.57 -0.59
N LEU A 26 17.35 3.75 -0.69
CA LEU A 26 16.08 3.97 -0.01
C LEU A 26 16.22 3.97 1.51
N LEU A 27 16.89 2.96 2.06
CA LEU A 27 17.15 2.87 3.51
C LEU A 27 17.95 4.08 3.98
N ALA A 28 19.01 4.46 3.27
CA ALA A 28 19.83 5.61 3.62
C ALA A 28 19.06 6.94 3.53
N ALA A 29 18.17 7.11 2.54
CA ALA A 29 17.33 8.29 2.42
C ALA A 29 16.30 8.38 3.55
N ARG A 30 15.64 7.26 3.87
CA ARG A 30 14.68 7.14 4.97
C ARG A 30 15.30 7.47 6.32
N ASP A 31 16.45 6.88 6.62
CA ASP A 31 17.09 7.01 7.93
C ASP A 31 17.64 8.43 8.18
N ARG A 32 18.10 9.13 7.11
CA ARG A 32 18.62 10.50 7.22
C ARG A 32 17.55 11.59 7.13
N ALA A 33 16.35 11.27 6.66
CA ALA A 33 15.30 12.27 6.42
C ALA A 33 14.81 13.00 7.70
N ALA A 34 15.12 12.50 8.90
CA ALA A 34 14.85 13.23 10.16
C ALA A 34 15.94 14.25 10.54
N SER A 35 17.16 14.08 10.02
CA SER A 35 18.32 14.92 10.33
C SER A 35 18.70 15.88 9.21
N ASP A 36 18.35 15.54 7.97
CA ASP A 36 18.60 16.37 6.80
C ASP A 36 17.70 17.61 6.78
N ASP A 37 18.12 18.64 6.04
CA ASP A 37 17.23 19.70 5.60
C ASP A 37 16.03 19.13 4.84
N HIS A 38 14.85 19.73 5.01
CA HIS A 38 13.59 19.18 4.46
C HIS A 38 13.64 19.05 2.93
N ASP A 39 14.16 20.04 2.20
CA ASP A 39 14.16 20.02 0.73
C ASP A 39 15.12 18.94 0.22
N LEU A 40 16.27 18.78 0.87
CA LEU A 40 17.23 17.71 0.57
C LEU A 40 16.65 16.33 0.86
N ALA A 41 15.98 16.16 2.01
CA ALA A 41 15.34 14.91 2.41
C ALA A 41 14.25 14.50 1.42
N ILE A 42 13.40 15.44 1.01
CA ILE A 42 12.36 15.25 -0.02
C ILE A 42 13.00 14.75 -1.31
N ALA A 43 13.98 15.48 -1.86
CA ALA A 43 14.61 15.12 -3.13
C ALA A 43 15.28 13.74 -3.11
N ARG A 44 15.87 13.34 -1.97
CA ARG A 44 16.49 12.02 -1.79
C ARG A 44 15.46 10.91 -1.73
N LEU A 45 14.39 11.08 -0.94
CA LEU A 45 13.32 10.10 -0.83
C LEU A 45 12.61 9.88 -2.16
N GLU A 46 12.26 10.96 -2.87
CA GLU A 46 11.63 10.85 -4.18
C GLU A 46 12.48 10.10 -5.20
N ARG A 47 13.79 10.39 -5.23
CA ARG A 47 14.71 9.68 -6.11
C ARG A 47 14.78 8.20 -5.75
N ALA A 48 14.94 7.88 -4.47
CA ALA A 48 15.09 6.49 -4.03
C ALA A 48 13.80 5.68 -4.23
N LEU A 49 12.63 6.27 -4.01
CA LEU A 49 11.34 5.65 -4.29
C LEU A 49 11.14 5.36 -5.78
N ARG A 50 11.52 6.28 -6.67
CA ARG A 50 11.51 6.03 -8.13
C ARG A 50 12.51 4.98 -8.58
N GLU A 51 13.65 4.87 -7.91
CA GLU A 51 14.66 3.87 -8.28
C GLU A 51 14.21 2.47 -7.86
N ILE A 52 13.66 2.32 -6.65
CA ILE A 52 13.20 1.01 -6.19
C ILE A 52 11.98 0.50 -6.96
N SER A 53 11.12 1.40 -7.45
CA SER A 53 9.92 1.03 -8.22
C SER A 53 10.24 0.44 -9.60
N ARG A 54 11.50 0.51 -10.07
CA ARG A 54 11.96 -0.15 -11.30
C ARG A 54 12.09 -1.67 -11.17
N PHE A 55 12.03 -2.20 -9.95
CA PHE A 55 12.19 -3.63 -9.66
C PHE A 55 10.90 -4.20 -9.03
N PRO A 56 9.74 -4.15 -9.72
CA PRO A 56 8.46 -4.50 -9.14
C PRO A 56 8.38 -5.97 -8.71
N GLU A 57 9.05 -6.88 -9.42
CA GLU A 57 9.05 -8.31 -9.08
C GLU A 57 9.79 -8.60 -7.78
N LEU A 58 11.00 -8.02 -7.62
CA LEU A 58 11.79 -8.16 -6.41
C LEU A 58 11.11 -7.49 -5.21
N LEU A 59 10.44 -6.34 -5.43
CA LEU A 59 9.66 -5.67 -4.39
C LEU A 59 8.41 -6.45 -4.00
N ALA A 60 7.76 -7.14 -4.95
CA ALA A 60 6.59 -7.97 -4.67
C ALA A 60 6.91 -9.18 -3.78
N GLU A 61 8.13 -9.70 -3.86
CA GLU A 61 8.59 -10.87 -3.11
C GLU A 61 9.13 -10.52 -1.71
N ASP A 62 9.54 -9.27 -1.48
CA ASP A 62 10.08 -8.80 -0.20
C ASP A 62 9.07 -7.95 0.59
N ALA A 63 8.28 -8.63 1.44
CA ALA A 63 7.34 -7.97 2.35
C ALA A 63 8.01 -6.99 3.35
N GLY A 64 9.27 -7.25 3.71
CA GLY A 64 10.05 -6.35 4.57
C GLY A 64 10.33 -5.04 3.84
N LEU A 65 10.78 -5.13 2.60
CA LEU A 65 11.05 -3.97 1.75
C LEU A 65 9.76 -3.20 1.40
N GLN A 66 8.62 -3.87 1.18
CA GLN A 66 7.33 -3.19 1.03
C GLN A 66 6.98 -2.31 2.25
N THR A 67 7.31 -2.79 3.45
CA THR A 67 7.13 -2.01 4.68
C THR A 67 8.05 -0.80 4.70
N VAL A 68 9.30 -0.95 4.23
CA VAL A 68 10.26 0.16 4.09
C VAL A 68 9.78 1.21 3.10
N VAL A 69 9.25 0.80 1.94
CA VAL A 69 8.67 1.70 0.92
C VAL A 69 7.49 2.48 1.51
N SER A 70 6.59 1.79 2.21
CA SER A 70 5.42 2.41 2.86
C SER A 70 5.84 3.44 3.92
N ASP A 71 6.86 3.13 4.74
CA ASP A 71 7.40 4.08 5.73
C ASP A 71 8.09 5.28 5.07
N ALA A 72 8.84 5.05 3.99
CA ALA A 72 9.48 6.12 3.22
C ALA A 72 8.44 7.07 2.59
N GLN A 73 7.32 6.55 2.05
CA GLN A 73 6.21 7.36 1.54
C GLN A 73 5.53 8.17 2.66
N MET A 74 5.27 7.57 3.83
CA MET A 74 4.72 8.30 4.98
C MET A 74 5.63 9.46 5.41
N ARG A 75 6.94 9.21 5.45
CA ARG A 75 7.94 10.22 5.79
C ARG A 75 8.01 11.34 4.76
N LEU A 76 7.92 11.00 3.47
CA LEU A 76 7.84 11.98 2.39
C LEU A 76 6.58 12.85 2.50
N ALA A 77 5.42 12.26 2.77
CA ALA A 77 4.18 13.00 3.00
C ALA A 77 4.30 13.94 4.22
N TRP A 78 4.95 13.51 5.30
CA TRP A 78 5.22 14.36 6.46
C TRP A 78 6.13 15.55 6.13
N LEU A 79 7.21 15.34 5.37
CA LEU A 79 8.10 16.42 4.92
C LEU A 79 7.36 17.45 4.06
N TYR A 80 6.45 17.00 3.19
CA TYR A 80 5.58 17.91 2.43
C TYR A 80 4.63 18.72 3.31
N LEU A 81 4.05 18.11 4.36
CA LEU A 81 3.27 18.86 5.34
C LEU A 81 4.12 19.89 6.10
N ALA A 82 5.36 19.54 6.44
CA ALA A 82 6.29 20.42 7.16
C ALA A 82 6.73 21.63 6.32
N THR A 83 6.83 21.48 5.00
CA THR A 83 7.13 22.56 4.04
C THR A 83 5.89 23.31 3.57
N GLY A 84 4.68 22.91 4.00
CA GLY A 84 3.42 23.56 3.66
C GLY A 84 2.79 23.09 2.34
N ASP A 85 3.42 22.15 1.62
CA ASP A 85 2.90 21.58 0.37
C ASP A 85 1.89 20.47 0.65
N ARG A 86 0.67 20.88 1.01
CA ARG A 86 -0.43 19.93 1.27
C ARG A 86 -0.87 19.15 0.05
N GLY A 87 -0.64 19.68 -1.16
CA GLY A 87 -0.99 19.03 -2.42
C GLY A 87 -0.15 17.78 -2.62
N ARG A 88 1.17 17.92 -2.60
CA ARG A 88 2.09 16.78 -2.75
C ARG A 88 2.01 15.79 -1.59
N ALA A 89 1.81 16.28 -0.36
CA ALA A 89 1.55 15.40 0.78
C ALA A 89 0.32 14.50 0.56
N THR A 90 -0.73 15.05 -0.06
CA THR A 90 -1.95 14.30 -0.38
C THR A 90 -1.69 13.24 -1.43
N THR A 91 -1.01 13.59 -2.53
CA THR A 91 -0.67 12.65 -3.60
C THR A 91 0.15 11.46 -3.09
N VAL A 92 1.20 11.73 -2.31
CA VAL A 92 2.04 10.67 -1.74
C VAL A 92 1.27 9.79 -0.76
N MET A 93 0.36 10.37 0.03
CA MET A 93 -0.48 9.61 0.95
C MET A 93 -1.48 8.71 0.22
N ASP A 94 -2.08 9.21 -0.87
CA ASP A 94 -2.98 8.41 -1.72
C ASP A 94 -2.22 7.24 -2.33
N GLU A 95 -1.03 7.49 -2.90
CA GLU A 95 -0.18 6.43 -3.45
C GLU A 95 0.20 5.37 -2.40
N ALA A 96 0.57 5.79 -1.18
CA ALA A 96 0.86 4.87 -0.08
C ALA A 96 -0.36 4.03 0.31
N LEU A 97 -1.55 4.63 0.34
CA LEU A 97 -2.80 3.94 0.64
C LEU A 97 -3.19 2.94 -0.45
N LEU A 98 -3.02 3.30 -1.72
CA LEU A 98 -3.28 2.39 -2.85
C LEU A 98 -2.32 1.19 -2.80
N THR A 99 -1.01 1.45 -2.69
CA THR A 99 0.04 0.42 -2.61
C THR A 99 -0.18 -0.54 -1.43
N THR A 100 -0.54 -0.01 -0.27
CA THR A 100 -0.80 -0.83 0.93
C THR A 100 -2.21 -1.41 0.99
N ARG A 101 -3.08 -1.14 0.00
CA ARG A 101 -4.51 -1.51 0.01
C ARG A 101 -5.22 -1.04 1.29
N GLY A 102 -4.86 0.15 1.77
CA GLY A 102 -5.36 0.76 3.00
C GLY A 102 -4.80 0.15 4.29
N GLN A 103 -3.83 -0.76 4.21
CA GLN A 103 -3.22 -1.42 5.38
C GLN A 103 -1.91 -0.75 5.81
N LEU A 104 -1.89 0.58 5.82
CA LEU A 104 -0.73 1.32 6.28
C LEU A 104 -0.61 1.18 7.81
N SER A 105 0.62 1.00 8.30
CA SER A 105 0.86 1.09 9.74
C SER A 105 0.51 2.49 10.23
N GLU A 106 -0.12 2.59 11.40
CA GLU A 106 -0.48 3.90 11.97
C GLU A 106 0.76 4.82 12.02
N PRO A 107 0.68 6.04 11.48
CA PRO A 107 1.81 6.96 11.45
C PRO A 107 2.11 7.49 12.87
N ARG A 108 2.88 6.73 13.65
CA ARG A 108 3.38 7.14 14.96
C ARG A 108 4.62 8.01 14.80
N GLY A 109 4.71 9.10 15.58
CA GLY A 109 5.89 9.97 15.61
C GLY A 109 5.93 11.09 14.56
N PHE A 110 4.92 11.23 13.70
CA PHE A 110 4.87 12.28 12.66
C PHE A 110 4.07 13.53 13.05
N GLY A 111 3.76 13.69 14.34
CA GLY A 111 2.89 14.75 14.85
C GLY A 111 1.40 14.57 14.46
N PRO A 112 0.50 15.48 14.86
CA PRO A 112 -0.93 15.31 14.69
C PRO A 112 -1.44 15.57 13.26
N ALA A 113 -0.63 16.19 12.40
CA ALA A 113 -1.06 16.55 11.04
C ALA A 113 -1.13 15.33 10.11
N LEU A 114 -0.13 14.44 10.15
CA LEU A 114 -0.08 13.28 9.27
C LEU A 114 -1.21 12.26 9.54
N PRO A 115 -1.51 11.85 10.80
CA PRO A 115 -2.65 10.97 11.08
C PRO A 115 -4.00 11.57 10.64
N LYS A 116 -4.19 12.90 10.76
CA LYS A 116 -5.39 13.58 10.27
C LYS A 116 -5.49 13.53 8.75
N LEU A 117 -4.37 13.71 8.04
CA LEU A 117 -4.32 13.55 6.59
C LEU A 117 -4.68 12.11 6.21
N TYR A 118 -3.99 11.13 6.79
CA TYR A 118 -4.23 9.71 6.57
C TYR A 118 -5.71 9.33 6.71
N ALA A 119 -6.33 9.66 7.85
CA ALA A 119 -7.73 9.31 8.11
C ALA A 119 -8.69 9.89 7.06
N ARG A 120 -8.50 11.18 6.68
CA ARG A 120 -9.30 11.84 5.64
C ARG A 120 -9.11 11.20 4.27
N ARG A 121 -7.88 10.77 3.94
CA ARG A 121 -7.58 10.15 2.66
C ARG A 121 -8.18 8.75 2.56
N LEU A 122 -8.03 7.96 3.62
CA LEU A 122 -8.65 6.63 3.70
C LEU A 122 -10.17 6.71 3.58
N GLU A 123 -10.82 7.58 4.34
CA GLU A 123 -12.27 7.79 4.27
C GLU A 123 -12.72 8.16 2.84
N ARG A 124 -11.96 9.01 2.14
CA ARG A 124 -12.26 9.36 0.75
C ARG A 124 -12.18 8.16 -0.19
N LEU A 125 -11.15 7.33 -0.06
CA LEU A 125 -10.99 6.13 -0.88
C LEU A 125 -12.12 5.12 -0.59
N GLU A 126 -12.50 4.97 0.68
CA GLU A 126 -13.64 4.13 1.08
C GLU A 126 -14.96 4.61 0.49
N LEU A 127 -15.22 5.93 0.49
CA LEU A 127 -16.40 6.54 -0.11
C LEU A 127 -16.40 6.47 -1.65
N GLY A 128 -15.22 6.46 -2.27
CA GLY A 128 -15.07 6.32 -3.72
C GLY A 128 -15.51 4.94 -4.22
N GLY A 129 -15.48 3.92 -3.36
CA GLY A 129 -15.82 2.55 -3.71
C GLY A 129 -14.60 1.74 -4.14
N ARG A 130 -14.85 0.61 -4.80
CA ARG A 130 -13.83 -0.35 -5.19
C ARG A 130 -14.14 -0.97 -6.55
N GLY A 131 -13.10 -1.31 -7.30
CA GLY A 131 -13.16 -1.97 -8.59
C GLY A 131 -12.25 -3.20 -8.64
N THR A 132 -12.31 -3.95 -9.74
CA THR A 132 -11.44 -5.10 -9.99
C THR A 132 -10.73 -4.95 -11.33
N ILE A 133 -9.49 -5.43 -11.40
CA ILE A 133 -8.73 -5.51 -12.64
C ILE A 133 -8.75 -6.96 -13.12
N GLU A 134 -9.07 -7.18 -14.39
CA GLU A 134 -9.07 -8.48 -15.04
C GLU A 134 -8.03 -8.48 -16.16
N VAL A 135 -7.13 -9.46 -16.17
CA VAL A 135 -6.05 -9.56 -17.15
C VAL A 135 -6.22 -10.81 -18.00
N SER A 136 -6.51 -10.66 -19.29
CA SER A 136 -6.59 -11.79 -20.22
C SER A 136 -5.20 -12.14 -20.76
N CYS A 137 -4.56 -13.13 -20.17
CA CYS A 137 -3.26 -13.62 -20.62
C CYS A 137 -3.40 -14.78 -21.61
N SER A 138 -2.74 -14.67 -22.76
CA SER A 138 -2.64 -15.75 -23.76
C SER A 138 -1.55 -16.78 -23.46
N VAL A 139 -0.59 -16.43 -22.61
CA VAL A 139 0.45 -17.30 -22.03
C VAL A 139 0.34 -17.27 -20.50
N PRO A 140 0.82 -18.30 -19.76
CA PRO A 140 0.88 -18.22 -18.30
C PRO A 140 1.65 -16.98 -17.84
N CYS A 141 0.99 -16.10 -17.10
CA CYS A 141 1.53 -14.80 -16.70
C CYS A 141 1.48 -14.61 -15.18
N ARG A 142 2.38 -13.77 -14.67
CA ARG A 142 2.34 -13.20 -13.33
C ARG A 142 1.79 -11.78 -13.44
N VAL A 143 0.85 -11.44 -12.55
CA VAL A 143 0.28 -10.09 -12.47
C VAL A 143 0.63 -9.50 -11.12
N LEU A 144 1.25 -8.31 -11.14
CA LEU A 144 1.49 -7.49 -9.97
C LEU A 144 0.68 -6.20 -10.10
N VAL A 145 0.05 -5.78 -9.01
CA VAL A 145 -0.64 -4.49 -8.91
C VAL A 145 -0.04 -3.73 -7.75
N ASP A 146 0.44 -2.51 -8.03
CA ASP A 146 1.18 -1.65 -7.10
C ASP A 146 2.28 -2.44 -6.38
N GLU A 147 3.14 -3.08 -7.18
CA GLU A 147 4.29 -3.87 -6.74
C GLU A 147 3.94 -5.02 -5.76
N ARG A 148 2.71 -5.55 -5.86
CA ARG A 148 2.25 -6.71 -5.08
C ARG A 148 1.62 -7.76 -5.96
N ALA A 149 1.90 -9.03 -5.66
CA ALA A 149 1.23 -10.15 -6.32
C ALA A 149 -0.29 -10.04 -6.21
N ALA A 150 -0.98 -10.28 -7.33
CA ALA A 150 -2.42 -10.25 -7.41
C ALA A 150 -2.96 -11.54 -8.04
N THR A 151 -4.17 -11.92 -7.62
CA THR A 151 -4.97 -12.92 -8.33
C THR A 151 -5.58 -12.30 -9.57
N ASN A 152 -6.09 -13.13 -10.48
CA ASN A 152 -6.80 -12.69 -11.67
C ASN A 152 -8.18 -13.37 -11.75
N PRO A 153 -9.30 -12.62 -11.63
CA PRO A 153 -9.37 -11.18 -11.40
C PRO A 153 -8.79 -10.78 -10.03
N THR A 154 -8.43 -9.51 -9.89
CA THR A 154 -7.90 -9.00 -8.61
C THR A 154 -8.97 -9.01 -7.53
N ALA A 155 -8.54 -9.05 -6.27
CA ALA A 155 -9.42 -8.63 -5.18
C ALA A 155 -9.87 -7.16 -5.39
N PRO A 156 -11.01 -6.73 -4.82
CA PRO A 156 -11.47 -5.35 -4.95
C PRO A 156 -10.43 -4.34 -4.43
N LEU A 157 -10.00 -3.44 -5.31
CA LEU A 157 -9.04 -2.36 -5.07
C LEU A 157 -9.79 -1.04 -4.93
N TYR A 158 -9.22 -0.05 -4.24
CA TYR A 158 -9.79 1.30 -4.24
C TYR A 158 -9.78 1.90 -5.64
N LEU A 159 -10.70 2.81 -5.94
CA LEU A 159 -10.68 3.49 -7.23
C LEU A 159 -9.49 4.46 -7.34
N GLY A 160 -8.99 4.65 -8.56
CA GLY A 160 -7.87 5.54 -8.88
C GLY A 160 -6.80 4.87 -9.75
N VAL A 161 -5.65 5.55 -9.89
CA VAL A 161 -4.57 5.09 -10.76
C VAL A 161 -3.77 3.96 -10.09
N HIS A 162 -3.68 2.82 -10.78
CA HIS A 162 -2.91 1.66 -10.37
C HIS A 162 -1.81 1.35 -11.39
N ARG A 163 -0.67 0.87 -10.88
CA ARG A 163 0.42 0.35 -11.71
C ARG A 163 0.27 -1.16 -11.83
N VAL A 164 0.07 -1.65 -13.05
CA VAL A 164 -0.07 -3.07 -13.34
C VAL A 164 1.13 -3.57 -14.11
N TRP A 165 1.91 -4.45 -13.49
CA TRP A 165 3.03 -5.14 -14.11
C TRP A 165 2.63 -6.56 -14.48
N ILE A 166 2.85 -6.93 -15.73
CA ILE A 166 2.47 -8.24 -16.28
C ILE A 166 3.70 -8.85 -16.93
N SER A 167 4.09 -10.04 -16.49
CA SER A 167 5.23 -10.77 -17.03
C SER A 167 4.87 -12.22 -17.35
N ALA A 168 5.47 -12.79 -18.40
CA ALA A 168 5.29 -14.19 -18.73
C ALA A 168 6.12 -15.06 -17.76
N ILE A 169 5.53 -16.12 -17.21
CA ILE A 169 6.21 -16.98 -16.22
C ILE A 169 7.44 -17.69 -16.83
N ASP A 170 7.38 -18.00 -18.12
CA ASP A 170 8.44 -18.65 -18.88
C ASP A 170 9.39 -17.65 -19.58
N GLY A 171 9.16 -16.34 -19.43
CA GLY A 171 9.92 -15.30 -20.13
C GLY A 171 9.71 -15.26 -21.64
N SER A 172 8.66 -15.90 -22.17
CA SER A 172 8.37 -15.93 -23.61
C SER A 172 7.92 -14.60 -24.20
N VAL A 173 7.41 -13.70 -23.36
CA VAL A 173 6.92 -12.37 -23.72
C VAL A 173 7.58 -11.35 -22.80
N GLU A 174 8.01 -10.22 -23.39
CA GLU A 174 8.60 -9.10 -22.64
C GLU A 174 7.60 -8.53 -21.64
N PRO A 175 8.03 -8.25 -20.39
CA PRO A 175 7.13 -7.71 -19.38
C PRO A 175 6.58 -6.33 -19.77
N VAL A 176 5.35 -6.06 -19.35
CA VAL A 176 4.64 -4.81 -19.63
C VAL A 176 4.25 -4.12 -18.33
N LEU A 177 4.46 -2.81 -18.26
CA LEU A 177 3.97 -1.91 -17.21
C LEU A 177 2.89 -1.01 -17.79
N GLU A 178 1.67 -1.10 -17.26
CA GLU A 178 0.55 -0.23 -17.61
C GLU A 178 0.08 0.57 -16.40
N GLU A 179 -0.22 1.86 -16.61
CA GLU A 179 -0.93 2.68 -15.62
C GLU A 179 -2.41 2.72 -15.99
N ILE A 180 -3.27 2.33 -15.05
CA ILE A 180 -4.71 2.19 -15.28
C ILE A 180 -5.45 3.04 -14.28
N ASP A 181 -6.32 3.92 -14.76
CA ASP A 181 -7.31 4.59 -13.91
C ASP A 181 -8.50 3.64 -13.68
N LEU A 182 -8.59 3.08 -12.48
CA LEU A 182 -9.62 2.13 -12.08
C LEU A 182 -10.86 2.86 -11.60
N ASP A 183 -11.98 2.62 -12.29
CA ASP A 183 -13.30 3.14 -11.93
C ASP A 183 -14.25 2.05 -11.40
N VAL A 184 -15.53 2.41 -11.24
CA VAL A 184 -16.59 1.53 -10.73
C VAL A 184 -16.90 0.35 -11.65
N ASP A 185 -16.60 0.46 -12.94
CA ASP A 185 -16.83 -0.60 -13.94
C ASP A 185 -15.67 -1.61 -13.99
N GLY A 186 -14.57 -1.29 -13.30
CA GLY A 186 -13.36 -2.09 -13.29
C GLY A 186 -12.49 -1.84 -14.52
N ALA A 187 -11.44 -2.63 -14.68
CA ALA A 187 -10.56 -2.54 -15.84
C ALA A 187 -10.27 -3.91 -16.44
N ARG A 188 -10.11 -3.96 -17.77
CA ARG A 188 -9.71 -5.18 -18.49
C ARG A 188 -8.46 -4.92 -19.32
N LEU A 189 -7.49 -5.81 -19.21
CA LEU A 189 -6.25 -5.80 -19.98
C LEU A 189 -6.10 -7.10 -20.77
N SER A 190 -5.30 -7.07 -21.84
CA SER A 190 -4.90 -8.26 -22.60
C SER A 190 -3.39 -8.34 -22.70
N TYR A 191 -2.80 -9.51 -22.49
CA TYR A 191 -1.35 -9.72 -22.48
C TYR A 191 -0.92 -10.95 -23.30
N GLY A 192 0.21 -10.82 -23.99
CA GLY A 192 0.84 -11.87 -24.81
C GLY A 192 0.14 -12.17 -26.15
N SER A 193 -1.01 -11.55 -26.43
CA SER A 193 -1.54 -11.57 -27.78
C SER A 193 -0.56 -10.75 -28.60
N ALA A 194 0.18 -11.39 -29.51
CA ALA A 194 0.91 -10.65 -30.53
C ALA A 194 -0.10 -9.66 -31.08
N LEU A 195 0.16 -8.35 -30.89
CA LEU A 195 -0.63 -7.33 -31.54
C LEU A 195 -0.60 -7.77 -33.00
N VAL A 196 -1.73 -8.28 -33.49
CA VAL A 196 -1.89 -8.48 -34.91
C VAL A 196 -1.85 -7.06 -35.40
N GLU A 197 -0.65 -6.61 -35.74
CA GLU A 197 -0.37 -5.29 -36.28
C GLU A 197 -1.41 -5.16 -37.36
N PRO A 198 -2.47 -4.35 -37.13
CA PRO A 198 -3.71 -4.47 -37.87
C PRO A 198 -3.29 -4.29 -39.31
N ALA A 199 -3.30 -5.40 -40.07
CA ALA A 199 -2.52 -5.51 -41.29
C ALA A 199 -2.81 -4.24 -42.06
N THR A 200 -1.81 -3.33 -42.09
CA THR A 200 -2.04 -1.94 -42.48
C THR A 200 -2.58 -2.10 -43.87
N THR A 201 -3.90 -1.94 -43.98
CA THR A 201 -4.58 -2.03 -45.25
C THR A 201 -4.08 -0.75 -45.83
N ALA A 202 -3.01 -0.86 -46.62
CA ALA A 202 -2.49 0.20 -47.42
C ALA A 202 -3.69 0.64 -48.25
N VAL A 203 -4.44 1.60 -47.72
CA VAL A 203 -5.35 2.42 -48.47
C VAL A 203 -4.41 3.11 -49.42
N SER A 204 -4.28 2.49 -50.59
CA SER A 204 -3.61 3.05 -51.74
C SER A 204 -4.28 4.40 -51.96
N GLU A 205 -3.67 5.46 -51.44
CA GLU A 205 -4.03 6.84 -51.73
C GLU A 205 -3.93 6.97 -53.25
N GLY A 206 -5.09 6.91 -53.89
CA GLY A 206 -5.24 7.35 -55.26
C GLY A 206 -4.78 8.81 -55.32
N PRO A 207 -3.90 9.17 -56.26
CA PRO A 207 -3.41 10.53 -56.39
C PRO A 207 -4.46 11.38 -57.09
N ASP A 208 -5.53 11.78 -56.42
CA ASP A 208 -6.50 12.71 -57.01
C ASP A 208 -7.25 13.57 -55.98
N ALA A 209 -7.35 14.86 -56.32
CA ALA A 209 -8.20 15.91 -55.76
C ALA A 209 -7.70 16.60 -54.46
N GLN A 210 -6.89 17.66 -54.54
CA GLN A 210 -7.27 19.03 -54.95
C GLN A 210 -8.12 19.76 -53.88
N GLU A 211 -7.42 20.62 -53.12
CA GLU A 211 -7.73 22.04 -52.96
C GLU A 211 -9.17 22.40 -52.51
N ARG A 212 -9.32 22.67 -51.20
CA ARG A 212 -10.25 23.71 -50.73
C ARG A 212 -9.80 24.30 -49.40
N SER A 213 -9.15 25.45 -49.51
CA SER A 213 -8.94 26.39 -48.43
C SER A 213 -10.30 26.92 -47.97
N GLU A 214 -10.69 26.63 -46.72
CA GLU A 214 -11.78 27.37 -46.08
C GLU A 214 -11.24 28.57 -45.29
N PRO A 215 -11.97 29.70 -45.26
CA PRO A 215 -11.49 30.95 -44.71
C PRO A 215 -11.66 30.98 -43.19
N ILE A 216 -10.65 31.51 -42.52
CA ILE A 216 -10.63 31.83 -41.09
C ILE A 216 -11.74 32.87 -40.81
N GLY A 217 -12.82 32.43 -40.16
CA GLY A 217 -13.87 33.30 -39.65
C GLY A 217 -13.43 34.05 -38.38
N PRO A 218 -13.95 35.27 -38.14
CA PRO A 218 -13.54 36.12 -37.03
C PRO A 218 -14.00 35.58 -35.66
N THR A 219 -13.06 35.56 -34.73
CA THR A 219 -13.26 35.30 -33.29
C THR A 219 -14.33 36.23 -32.71
N THR A 220 -15.50 35.67 -32.40
CA THR A 220 -16.56 36.35 -31.65
C THR A 220 -16.10 36.60 -30.21
N ALA A 221 -15.93 37.88 -29.87
CA ALA A 221 -15.63 38.35 -28.53
C ALA A 221 -16.71 37.90 -27.53
N ALA A 222 -16.32 37.08 -26.56
CA ALA A 222 -17.20 36.65 -25.48
C ALA A 222 -17.62 37.84 -24.61
N ARG A 223 -18.93 38.02 -24.49
CA ARG A 223 -19.61 39.04 -23.71
C ARG A 223 -19.30 38.86 -22.21
N PRO A 224 -18.96 39.92 -21.45
CA PRO A 224 -18.79 39.82 -20.00
C PRO A 224 -20.12 39.42 -19.34
N GLN A 225 -20.14 38.31 -18.61
CA GLN A 225 -21.30 37.96 -17.79
C GLN A 225 -21.41 38.94 -16.61
N PRO A 226 -22.61 39.46 -16.31
CA PRO A 226 -22.87 40.25 -15.10
C PRO A 226 -22.55 39.42 -13.85
N ARG A 227 -21.64 39.94 -13.02
CA ARG A 227 -21.36 39.36 -11.69
C ARG A 227 -22.62 39.43 -10.84
N GLU A 228 -23.17 38.28 -10.52
CA GLU A 228 -24.20 38.14 -9.50
C GLU A 228 -23.64 38.61 -8.14
N PRO A 229 -24.35 39.48 -7.40
CA PRO A 229 -23.91 39.94 -6.09
C PRO A 229 -23.87 38.78 -5.09
N SER A 230 -22.65 38.49 -4.62
CA SER A 230 -22.35 37.58 -3.52
C SER A 230 -23.27 37.85 -2.33
N ARG A 231 -24.20 36.92 -2.05
CA ARG A 231 -25.02 36.95 -0.83
C ARG A 231 -24.10 36.79 0.37
N ALA A 232 -24.17 37.75 1.28
CA ALA A 232 -23.49 37.68 2.56
C ALA A 232 -23.92 36.40 3.32
N PRO A 233 -22.97 35.69 3.96
CA PRO A 233 -23.28 34.53 4.79
C PRO A 233 -24.15 34.96 5.98
N THR A 234 -25.32 34.34 6.10
CA THR A 234 -26.20 34.46 7.27
C THR A 234 -25.51 33.83 8.48
N SER A 235 -25.32 34.64 9.52
CA SER A 235 -24.67 34.35 10.80
C SER A 235 -25.57 33.52 11.73
N ASP A 236 -25.86 32.26 11.39
CA ASP A 236 -26.67 31.38 12.26
C ASP A 236 -26.12 29.95 12.50
N ASP A 237 -24.86 29.68 12.12
CA ASP A 237 -24.17 28.44 12.52
C ASP A 237 -23.33 28.68 13.78
N GLN A 238 -23.98 28.70 14.95
CA GLN A 238 -23.26 28.50 16.21
C GLN A 238 -22.96 27.00 16.40
N PRO A 239 -21.67 26.61 16.61
CA PRO A 239 -21.32 25.24 16.92
C PRO A 239 -22.00 24.79 18.22
N ARG A 240 -22.77 23.71 18.16
CA ARG A 240 -23.21 23.01 19.37
C ARG A 240 -21.98 22.55 20.14
N GLU A 241 -21.90 23.00 21.39
CA GLU A 241 -20.87 22.65 22.36
C GLU A 241 -20.96 21.15 22.67
N GLU A 242 -20.15 20.34 21.99
CA GLU A 242 -19.98 18.91 22.28
C GLU A 242 -19.21 18.74 23.59
N THR A 243 -19.82 18.01 24.52
CA THR A 243 -19.25 17.68 25.82
C THR A 243 -17.95 16.86 25.69
N PRO A 244 -16.88 17.19 26.44
CA PRO A 244 -15.60 16.53 26.31
C PRO A 244 -15.69 15.07 26.79
N ARG A 245 -15.45 14.13 25.86
CA ARG A 245 -15.24 12.71 26.21
C ARG A 245 -13.86 12.54 26.86
N PRO A 246 -13.74 11.70 27.91
CA PRO A 246 -12.47 11.49 28.61
C PRO A 246 -11.41 10.83 27.69
N PRO A 247 -10.17 11.34 27.64
CA PRO A 247 -9.19 11.01 26.59
C PRO A 247 -8.50 9.64 26.69
N TRP A 248 -9.03 8.68 27.44
CA TRP A 248 -8.29 7.47 27.84
C TRP A 248 -8.95 6.15 27.40
N VAL A 249 -10.11 6.18 26.75
CA VAL A 249 -10.83 4.97 26.34
C VAL A 249 -10.84 4.90 24.82
N SER A 250 -9.79 4.32 24.24
CA SER A 250 -9.79 3.98 22.81
C SER A 250 -10.68 2.73 22.61
N PRO A 251 -11.70 2.77 21.73
CA PRO A 251 -12.64 1.67 21.55
C PRO A 251 -12.04 0.40 20.91
N TRP A 252 -10.78 0.44 20.48
CA TRP A 252 -10.11 -0.66 19.77
C TRP A 252 -9.23 -1.54 20.68
N ALA A 253 -8.92 -1.07 21.90
CA ALA A 253 -8.01 -1.79 22.82
C ALA A 253 -8.57 -3.11 23.36
N SER A 254 -9.88 -3.37 23.24
CA SER A 254 -10.53 -4.58 23.74
C SER A 254 -10.59 -5.73 22.72
N GLY A 255 -10.29 -5.51 21.44
CA GLY A 255 -10.49 -6.51 20.39
C GLY A 255 -9.27 -7.34 20.00
N PHE A 256 -8.07 -6.76 19.97
CA PHE A 256 -6.92 -7.38 19.29
C PHE A 256 -6.04 -8.28 20.16
N GLY A 257 -6.15 -8.20 21.50
CA GLY A 257 -5.27 -8.96 22.40
C GLY A 257 -5.50 -10.48 22.41
N LEU A 258 -6.68 -10.97 22.01
CA LEU A 258 -7.04 -12.39 22.11
C LEU A 258 -6.74 -13.22 20.84
N ALA A 259 -6.66 -12.60 19.66
CA ALA A 259 -6.47 -13.34 18.41
C ALA A 259 -4.99 -13.73 18.15
N ALA A 260 -4.04 -12.89 18.55
CA ALA A 260 -2.61 -13.14 18.30
C ALA A 260 -2.04 -14.30 19.14
N GLY A 261 -2.58 -14.54 20.34
CA GLY A 261 -2.10 -15.61 21.23
C GLY A 261 -2.42 -17.03 20.74
N VAL A 262 -3.55 -17.22 20.05
CA VAL A 262 -4.00 -18.55 19.58
C VAL A 262 -3.27 -18.99 18.30
N ALA A 263 -2.89 -18.05 17.43
CA ALA A 263 -2.18 -18.33 16.19
C ALA A 263 -0.73 -18.81 16.42
N LEU A 264 -0.03 -18.29 17.43
CA LEU A 264 1.34 -18.70 17.72
C LEU A 264 1.45 -20.09 18.36
N ALA A 265 0.44 -20.51 19.15
CA ALA A 265 0.41 -21.83 19.78
C ALA A 265 0.14 -22.96 18.77
N SER A 266 -0.65 -22.69 17.72
CA SER A 266 -1.01 -23.69 16.71
C SER A 266 0.13 -24.00 15.74
N VAL A 267 0.94 -23.00 15.35
CA VAL A 267 2.12 -23.21 14.48
C VAL A 267 3.22 -24.02 15.20
N GLY A 268 3.42 -23.79 16.50
CA GLY A 268 4.38 -24.56 17.30
C GLY A 268 4.01 -26.05 17.45
N GLY A 269 2.72 -26.36 17.57
CA GLY A 269 2.24 -27.75 17.67
C GLY A 269 2.41 -28.55 16.37
N ILE A 270 2.20 -27.92 15.22
CA ILE A 270 2.32 -28.59 13.90
C ILE A 270 3.78 -28.95 13.58
N LEU A 271 4.74 -28.12 14.00
CA LEU A 271 6.17 -28.39 13.82
C LEU A 271 6.68 -29.55 14.69
N LEU A 272 6.04 -29.82 15.84
CA LEU A 272 6.41 -30.92 16.74
C LEU A 272 5.78 -32.27 16.35
N ALA A 273 4.69 -32.27 15.60
CA ALA A 273 3.97 -33.49 15.20
C ALA A 273 4.47 -34.11 13.87
N SER A 274 5.41 -33.46 13.16
CA SER A 274 5.89 -33.95 11.87
C SER A 274 7.09 -34.92 12.03
N PRO A 275 6.98 -36.20 11.63
CA PRO A 275 8.03 -37.21 11.82
C PRO A 275 9.24 -37.07 10.88
N ARG A 276 9.36 -35.98 10.10
CA ARG A 276 10.38 -35.83 9.04
C ARG A 276 11.53 -34.84 9.31
N THR A 277 11.64 -34.27 10.51
CA THR A 277 12.67 -33.24 10.79
C THR A 277 13.63 -33.64 11.91
N HIS A 278 14.62 -34.50 11.61
CA HIS A 278 15.73 -34.79 12.53
C HIS A 278 16.98 -33.91 12.27
N SER A 279 17.01 -33.10 11.21
CA SER A 279 18.18 -32.28 10.82
C SER A 279 18.15 -30.82 11.29
N ASN A 280 17.02 -30.31 11.82
CA ASN A 280 16.86 -28.89 12.20
C ASN A 280 16.77 -28.65 13.72
N LEU A 281 17.21 -29.61 14.55
CA LEU A 281 17.10 -29.57 16.01
C LEU A 281 17.70 -28.31 16.71
N PRO A 282 18.82 -27.70 16.27
CA PRO A 282 19.39 -26.57 17.01
C PRO A 282 18.60 -25.25 16.83
N ALA A 283 17.72 -25.13 15.83
CA ALA A 283 16.93 -23.91 15.60
C ALA A 283 15.59 -23.88 16.35
N ALA A 284 15.11 -25.03 16.86
CA ALA A 284 13.79 -25.13 17.52
C ALA A 284 13.80 -24.75 19.01
N ILE A 285 14.96 -24.82 19.68
CA ILE A 285 15.11 -24.56 21.12
C ILE A 285 14.84 -23.08 21.52
N PRO A 286 15.28 -22.04 20.77
CA PRO A 286 15.00 -20.66 21.16
C PRO A 286 13.52 -20.26 20.97
N LEU A 287 12.79 -20.89 20.04
CA LEU A 287 11.37 -20.58 19.81
C LEU A 287 10.46 -21.07 20.95
N LEU A 288 10.78 -22.20 21.57
CA LEU A 288 10.03 -22.72 22.71
C LEU A 288 10.22 -21.89 23.99
N THR A 289 11.40 -21.32 24.21
CA THR A 289 11.69 -20.52 25.41
C THR A 289 10.99 -19.15 25.39
N ILE A 290 10.90 -18.51 24.22
CA ILE A 290 10.19 -17.23 24.07
C ILE A 290 8.67 -17.43 24.19
N GLY A 291 8.12 -18.51 23.62
CA GLY A 291 6.70 -18.84 23.73
C GLY A 291 6.26 -19.18 25.17
N GLY A 292 7.09 -19.92 25.92
CA GLY A 292 6.80 -20.27 27.31
C GLY A 292 6.78 -19.07 28.27
N ALA A 293 7.71 -18.12 28.09
CA ALA A 293 7.76 -16.91 28.92
C ALA A 293 6.54 -16.00 28.72
N ALA A 294 6.01 -15.92 27.49
CA ALA A 294 4.80 -15.14 27.19
C ALA A 294 3.55 -15.72 27.87
N MET A 295 3.41 -17.04 27.94
CA MET A 295 2.27 -17.71 28.60
C MET A 295 2.26 -17.50 30.13
N VAL A 296 3.44 -17.54 30.79
CA VAL A 296 3.55 -17.29 32.24
C VAL A 296 3.25 -15.83 32.58
N GLY A 297 3.71 -14.89 31.75
CA GLY A 297 3.40 -13.46 31.92
C GLY A 297 1.90 -13.15 31.78
N PHE A 298 1.23 -13.74 30.79
CA PHE A 298 -0.21 -13.52 30.56
C PHE A 298 -1.09 -14.18 31.63
N GLY A 299 -0.70 -15.36 32.13
CA GLY A 299 -1.40 -16.05 33.22
C GLY A 299 -1.40 -15.25 34.53
N ALA A 300 -0.31 -14.52 34.82
CA ALA A 300 -0.22 -13.67 36.00
C ALA A 300 -1.17 -12.45 35.92
N VAL A 301 -1.34 -11.86 34.75
CA VAL A 301 -2.23 -10.70 34.55
C VAL A 301 -3.71 -11.11 34.64
N LEU A 302 -4.09 -12.26 34.10
CA LEU A 302 -5.46 -12.79 34.23
C LEU A 302 -5.79 -13.22 35.67
N GLY A 303 -4.80 -13.70 36.43
CA GLY A 303 -4.98 -14.05 37.85
C GLY A 303 -5.29 -12.84 38.74
N VAL A 304 -4.67 -11.67 38.48
CA VAL A 304 -4.92 -10.44 39.24
C VAL A 304 -6.32 -9.89 38.96
N ASP A 305 -6.85 -10.06 37.75
CA ASP A 305 -8.16 -9.52 37.38
C ASP A 305 -9.33 -10.38 37.94
N LEU A 306 -9.14 -11.70 38.05
CA LEU A 306 -10.13 -12.60 38.67
C LEU A 306 -10.37 -12.31 40.17
N VAL A 307 -9.36 -11.80 40.89
CA VAL A 307 -9.50 -11.41 42.31
C VAL A 307 -10.34 -10.13 42.48
N ARG A 308 -10.39 -9.24 41.47
CA ARG A 308 -11.25 -8.04 41.52
C ARG A 308 -12.71 -8.34 41.18
N ILE A 309 -12.96 -9.29 40.29
CA ILE A 309 -14.33 -9.63 39.86
C ILE A 309 -15.16 -10.24 41.01
N HIS A 310 -14.53 -10.91 41.99
CA HIS A 310 -15.25 -11.46 43.15
C HIS A 310 -15.82 -10.40 44.11
N LYS A 311 -15.48 -9.11 43.98
CA LYS A 311 -16.09 -8.03 44.79
C LYS A 311 -17.33 -7.39 44.16
N GLN A 312 -17.68 -7.70 42.91
CA GLN A 312 -18.92 -7.22 42.30
C GLN A 312 -19.94 -8.34 42.18
N LYS A 313 -20.60 -8.65 43.32
CA LYS A 313 -21.85 -9.42 43.31
C LYS A 313 -22.89 -8.64 42.50
N GLY A 314 -23.41 -9.22 41.40
CA GLY A 314 -24.72 -8.79 40.90
C GLY A 314 -25.04 -8.88 39.42
N ARG A 315 -24.16 -9.36 38.52
CA ARG A 315 -24.55 -9.60 37.12
C ARG A 315 -23.96 -10.89 36.58
N GLN A 316 -24.81 -11.89 36.38
CA GLN A 316 -24.49 -13.09 35.63
C GLN A 316 -24.37 -12.72 34.15
N ALA A 317 -23.19 -12.85 33.57
CA ALA A 317 -23.00 -12.83 32.12
C ALA A 317 -23.23 -14.26 31.61
N MET A 318 -24.32 -14.49 30.89
CA MET A 318 -24.58 -15.75 30.20
C MET A 318 -23.89 -15.66 28.82
N VAL A 319 -22.93 -16.55 28.57
CA VAL A 319 -22.28 -16.68 27.26
C VAL A 319 -22.86 -17.90 26.59
N THR A 320 -23.47 -17.72 25.42
CA THR A 320 -23.99 -18.81 24.59
C THR A 320 -23.24 -18.77 23.27
N TRP A 321 -22.71 -19.91 22.83
CA TRP A 321 -22.16 -20.09 21.48
C TRP A 321 -22.81 -21.31 20.83
N THR A 322 -23.00 -21.24 19.52
CA THR A 322 -23.62 -22.30 18.71
C THR A 322 -22.62 -22.75 17.66
N LEU A 323 -22.28 -24.04 17.66
CA LEU A 323 -21.46 -24.66 16.62
C LEU A 323 -22.38 -25.33 15.61
N ARG A 324 -22.17 -25.05 14.32
CA ARG A 324 -22.79 -25.77 13.21
C ARG A 324 -21.69 -26.61 12.54
N PHE A 325 -22.02 -27.87 12.31
CA PHE A 325 -21.21 -28.85 11.58
C PHE A 325 -21.64 -28.89 10.12
#